data_AF-A0A845AF72-F1
#
_entry.id   AF-A0A845AF72-F1
#
_cell.length_a   1.000
_cell.length_b   1.000
_cell.length_c   1.000
_cell.angle_alpha   90.00
_cell.angle_beta   90.00
_cell.angle_gamma   90.00
#
_symmetry.space_group_name_H-M   'P 1'
#
loop_
_entity.id
_entity.type
_entity.pdbx_description
1 polymer ?
#
loop_
_entity_poly.entity_id
_entity_poly.type
_entity_poly.pdbx_seq_one_letter_code
_entity_poly.pdbx_strand_id
1 'polypeptide(L)'
;MPQTPNSSINPANPRIVNSATSRSFPNGNPALGYNRAGVRNTDSAVPLHPAEPVVHDYTSDGPAPGSISFRWAYGSNVAAKNRDPRVQVVQYNEDTFVMRENVCVHWEAPFTYLLFGNKGALLIDSGATSNAKYYPLREMVDALITRWGQARGRAKVPLTIALTSGEDVAQNQGLSQFAGRPDTTIVPPPLALMKRHYGLAGSWPSGTGAIDLGDRVIDAIPTPGTHKDGVSFYDPYCDFLFTGDLLFPGRINISNEGDYVASLERLQAFAASHSVKWVMGGHIDMMFLPGKHYPRFATYKPYERVLEMEPELIAEALQYAREARGQKIMLIRPDFILFNGISPDQRTGVWPEGVPRINPPHPF
;
A
#
# COMPACT_ATOMS: atom_id res chain seq x y z
N MET A 1 18.75 1.23 -76.59
CA MET A 1 17.34 1.56 -76.30
C MET A 1 16.58 0.26 -76.05
N PRO A 2 15.58 0.15 -75.16
CA PRO A 2 15.25 0.98 -73.99
C PRO A 2 14.81 0.16 -72.73
N GLN A 3 14.50 0.91 -71.65
CA GLN A 3 13.60 0.63 -70.51
C GLN A 3 14.07 -0.14 -69.26
N THR A 4 14.19 0.63 -68.18
CA THR A 4 14.02 0.29 -66.75
C THR A 4 12.70 -0.40 -66.43
N PRO A 5 12.63 -1.12 -65.29
CA PRO A 5 11.63 -0.73 -64.30
C PRO A 5 12.12 -0.72 -62.84
N ASN A 6 11.82 0.41 -62.19
CA ASN A 6 11.44 0.64 -60.79
C ASN A 6 11.89 -0.33 -59.68
N SER A 7 12.81 0.16 -58.84
CA SER A 7 12.99 -0.29 -57.46
C SER A 7 11.86 0.27 -56.56
N SER A 8 10.94 -0.59 -56.13
CA SER A 8 10.08 -0.30 -54.98
C SER A 8 10.84 -0.60 -53.69
N ILE A 9 11.32 0.44 -53.01
CA ILE A 9 11.83 0.34 -51.64
C ILE A 9 10.63 0.11 -50.73
N ASN A 10 10.56 -1.07 -50.12
CA ASN A 10 9.58 -1.42 -49.11
C ASN A 10 10.02 -0.78 -47.77
N PRO A 11 9.23 0.12 -47.13
CA PRO A 11 9.69 0.88 -45.96
C PRO A 11 9.59 0.11 -44.63
N ALA A 12 9.40 -1.21 -44.66
CA ALA A 12 9.04 -2.00 -43.48
C ALA A 12 10.23 -2.64 -42.73
N ASN A 13 11.45 -2.11 -42.82
CA ASN A 13 12.54 -2.67 -42.00
C ASN A 13 13.60 -1.61 -41.64
N PRO A 14 13.47 -0.88 -40.53
CA PRO A 14 14.60 -0.16 -39.98
C PRO A 14 15.59 -1.21 -39.46
N ARG A 15 16.72 -1.38 -40.17
CA ARG A 15 17.88 -2.08 -39.60
C ARG A 15 18.24 -1.35 -38.31
N ILE A 16 17.98 -2.01 -37.18
CA ILE A 16 18.31 -1.48 -35.87
C ILE A 16 19.83 -1.49 -35.74
N VAL A 17 20.41 -0.30 -35.68
CA VAL A 17 21.77 -0.10 -35.25
C VAL A 17 21.77 -0.29 -33.74
N ASN A 18 22.17 -1.48 -33.27
CA ASN A 18 22.42 -1.70 -31.85
C ASN A 18 23.63 -0.85 -31.45
N SER A 19 23.38 0.32 -30.86
CA SER A 19 24.39 1.08 -30.13
C SER A 19 24.84 0.22 -28.94
N ALA A 20 26.15 0.18 -28.66
CA ALA A 20 26.72 -0.52 -27.51
C ALA A 20 26.24 0.00 -26.13
N THR A 21 25.35 1.00 -26.11
CA THR A 21 24.72 1.60 -24.93
C THR A 21 23.21 1.34 -24.81
N SER A 22 22.58 0.61 -25.75
CA SER A 22 21.14 0.33 -25.66
C SER A 22 20.86 -0.79 -24.66
N ARG A 23 20.12 -0.50 -23.58
CA ARG A 23 19.60 -1.51 -22.66
C ARG A 23 18.87 -2.58 -23.49
N SER A 24 19.23 -3.85 -23.29
CA SER A 24 18.50 -4.97 -23.87
C SER A 24 17.16 -5.07 -23.16
N PHE A 25 16.05 -4.91 -23.89
CA PHE A 25 14.71 -5.09 -23.35
C PHE A 25 14.29 -6.56 -23.53
N PRO A 26 14.32 -7.39 -22.48
CA PRO A 26 13.95 -8.80 -22.57
C PRO A 26 12.50 -9.01 -23.08
N ASN A 27 11.63 -8.02 -22.89
CA ASN A 27 10.23 -8.01 -23.33
C ASN A 27 9.99 -7.57 -24.77
N GLY A 28 11.03 -7.49 -25.61
CA GLY A 28 10.92 -6.94 -26.96
C GLY A 28 10.86 -5.41 -26.96
N ASN A 29 10.50 -4.82 -28.11
CA ASN A 29 10.62 -3.37 -28.30
C ASN A 29 9.63 -2.58 -27.41
N PRO A 30 10.10 -1.84 -26.38
CA PRO A 30 9.23 -1.07 -25.49
C PRO A 30 8.53 0.09 -26.21
N ALA A 31 9.00 0.47 -27.39
CA ALA A 31 8.37 1.51 -28.21
C ALA A 31 7.06 1.07 -28.89
N LEU A 32 6.71 -0.22 -28.86
CA LEU A 32 5.47 -0.71 -29.47
C LEU A 32 4.24 -0.22 -28.70
N GLY A 33 3.24 0.30 -29.41
CA GLY A 33 2.10 1.02 -28.82
C GLY A 33 1.14 0.19 -27.95
N TYR A 34 1.24 -1.14 -27.97
CA TYR A 34 0.46 -2.01 -27.08
C TYR A 34 1.10 -2.14 -25.67
N ASN A 35 2.35 -1.72 -25.51
CA ASN A 35 3.02 -1.67 -24.22
C ASN A 35 2.57 -0.40 -23.48
N ARG A 36 1.90 -0.58 -22.33
CA ARG A 36 1.55 0.50 -21.39
C ARG A 36 2.80 1.30 -21.00
N ALA A 37 2.63 2.56 -20.60
CA ALA A 37 3.77 3.41 -20.21
C ALA A 37 4.66 2.73 -19.15
N GLY A 38 4.07 2.23 -18.06
CA GLY A 38 4.80 1.56 -16.97
C GLY A 38 5.34 0.15 -17.24
N VAL A 39 5.19 -0.41 -18.45
CA VAL A 39 5.94 -1.64 -18.82
C VAL A 39 7.24 -1.33 -19.55
N ARG A 40 7.50 -0.05 -19.84
CA ARG A 40 8.73 0.38 -20.48
C ARG A 40 9.80 0.32 -19.39
N ASN A 41 10.78 -0.56 -19.60
CA ASN A 41 11.92 -0.86 -18.71
C ASN A 41 11.69 -1.91 -17.61
N THR A 42 10.46 -2.42 -17.38
CA THR A 42 10.28 -3.60 -16.52
C THR A 42 10.48 -4.88 -17.32
N ASP A 43 11.14 -5.89 -16.75
CA ASP A 43 11.19 -7.25 -17.32
C ASP A 43 9.93 -8.03 -16.91
N SER A 44 9.32 -8.81 -17.80
CA SER A 44 7.99 -9.42 -17.61
C SER A 44 8.12 -10.93 -17.67
N ALA A 45 7.42 -11.69 -16.82
CA ALA A 45 7.57 -11.72 -15.38
C ALA A 45 8.08 -13.10 -14.92
N VAL A 46 8.22 -14.08 -15.82
CA VAL A 46 8.80 -15.41 -15.55
C VAL A 46 9.10 -16.01 -16.93
N PRO A 47 10.36 -16.30 -17.30
CA PRO A 47 10.64 -17.02 -18.53
C PRO A 47 10.07 -18.44 -18.44
N LEU A 48 9.53 -18.97 -19.55
CA LEU A 48 8.85 -20.27 -19.58
C LEU A 48 9.73 -21.43 -19.06
N HIS A 49 11.05 -21.31 -19.25
CA HIS A 49 12.06 -22.27 -18.80
C HIS A 49 13.30 -21.52 -18.27
N PRO A 50 13.29 -21.00 -17.03
CA PRO A 50 14.45 -20.35 -16.46
C PRO A 50 15.55 -21.38 -16.19
N ALA A 51 16.77 -21.13 -16.65
CA ALA A 51 17.94 -21.90 -16.26
C ALA A 51 18.49 -21.46 -14.89
N GLU A 52 18.17 -20.23 -14.48
CA GLU A 52 18.62 -19.58 -13.26
C GLU A 52 17.44 -18.87 -12.57
N PRO A 53 17.55 -18.53 -11.27
CA PRO A 53 16.54 -17.72 -10.59
C PRO A 53 16.24 -16.44 -11.35
N VAL A 54 14.96 -16.13 -11.50
CA VAL A 54 14.51 -14.96 -12.25
C VAL A 54 14.88 -13.71 -11.45
N VAL A 55 15.56 -12.79 -12.13
CA VAL A 55 15.92 -11.46 -11.63
C VAL A 55 15.03 -10.45 -12.31
N HIS A 56 14.36 -9.62 -11.53
CA HIS A 56 13.50 -8.56 -12.02
C HIS A 56 14.24 -7.22 -11.94
N ASP A 57 14.26 -6.48 -13.05
CA ASP A 57 14.60 -5.06 -13.05
C ASP A 57 13.40 -4.25 -12.54
N TYR A 58 13.52 -3.73 -11.31
CA TYR A 58 12.49 -2.88 -10.69
C TYR A 58 12.52 -1.42 -11.17
N THR A 59 13.33 -1.09 -12.17
CA THR A 59 13.29 0.23 -12.82
C THR A 59 12.13 0.29 -13.83
N SER A 60 11.30 1.32 -13.73
CA SER A 60 10.10 1.48 -14.53
C SER A 60 9.95 2.93 -15.00
N ASP A 61 9.47 3.15 -16.23
CA ASP A 61 9.03 4.47 -16.69
C ASP A 61 7.62 4.76 -16.17
N GLY A 62 7.54 5.23 -14.93
CA GLY A 62 6.30 5.44 -14.16
C GLY A 62 5.90 4.22 -13.33
N PRO A 63 4.69 4.22 -12.74
CA PRO A 63 4.29 3.16 -11.83
C PRO A 63 4.08 1.84 -12.57
N ALA A 64 4.65 0.76 -12.03
CA ALA A 64 4.45 -0.58 -12.56
C ALA A 64 2.96 -0.88 -12.72
N PRO A 65 2.55 -1.49 -13.85
CA PRO A 65 1.15 -1.77 -14.10
C PRO A 65 0.64 -2.81 -13.12
N GLY A 66 -0.63 -2.68 -12.79
CA GLY A 66 -1.38 -3.63 -11.98
C GLY A 66 -2.80 -3.15 -11.85
N SER A 67 -3.65 -3.96 -11.22
CA SER A 67 -5.02 -3.53 -10.94
C SER A 67 -5.58 -4.12 -9.67
N ILE A 68 -6.43 -3.33 -9.01
CA ILE A 68 -7.28 -3.76 -7.89
C ILE A 68 -8.70 -3.86 -8.45
N SER A 69 -8.95 -4.86 -9.30
CA SER A 69 -10.20 -4.98 -10.08
C SER A 69 -11.20 -5.97 -9.47
N PHE A 70 -11.56 -5.78 -8.21
CA PHE A 70 -12.52 -6.61 -7.50
C PHE A 70 -13.12 -5.81 -6.34
N ARG A 71 -14.20 -6.34 -5.76
CA ARG A 71 -14.85 -5.73 -4.58
C ARG A 71 -14.25 -6.31 -3.31
N TRP A 72 -13.84 -5.45 -2.38
CA TRP A 72 -13.40 -5.90 -1.06
C TRP A 72 -14.55 -6.57 -0.29
N ALA A 73 -14.23 -7.64 0.45
CA ALA A 73 -15.14 -8.36 1.31
C ALA A 73 -15.70 -7.38 2.34
N TYR A 74 -17.03 -7.24 2.38
CA TYR A 74 -17.72 -6.22 3.17
C TYR A 74 -18.45 -6.79 4.38
N GLY A 75 -18.25 -8.07 4.69
CA GLY A 75 -18.85 -8.72 5.85
C GLY A 75 -20.34 -8.99 5.70
N SER A 76 -21.05 -9.08 6.82
CA SER A 76 -22.46 -9.49 6.87
C SER A 76 -23.17 -8.96 8.11
N ASN A 77 -24.48 -8.70 7.99
CA ASN A 77 -25.32 -8.30 9.12
C ASN A 77 -25.30 -9.31 10.29
N VAL A 78 -25.10 -10.58 9.98
CA VAL A 78 -24.88 -11.64 10.97
C VAL A 78 -23.52 -12.25 10.72
N ALA A 79 -22.52 -11.83 11.50
CA ALA A 79 -21.13 -12.25 11.36
C ALA A 79 -20.98 -13.79 11.33
N ALA A 80 -21.75 -14.51 12.15
CA ALA A 80 -21.75 -15.98 12.20
C ALA A 80 -22.22 -16.66 10.90
N LYS A 81 -22.92 -15.93 10.03
CA LYS A 81 -23.41 -16.42 8.72
C LYS A 81 -22.52 -15.95 7.56
N ASN A 82 -21.49 -15.15 7.81
CA ASN A 82 -20.58 -14.69 6.78
C ASN A 82 -19.84 -15.88 6.14
N ARG A 83 -19.70 -15.84 4.82
CA ARG A 83 -19.02 -16.87 4.02
C ARG A 83 -17.83 -16.30 3.22
N ASP A 84 -17.48 -15.05 3.44
CA ASP A 84 -16.29 -14.46 2.83
C ASP A 84 -15.04 -15.19 3.36
N PRO A 85 -13.94 -15.21 2.58
CA PRO A 85 -12.69 -15.79 3.05
C PRO A 85 -12.20 -15.06 4.32
N ARG A 86 -11.41 -15.74 5.15
CA ARG A 86 -10.80 -15.13 6.36
C ARG A 86 -9.77 -14.06 6.01
N VAL A 87 -9.05 -14.29 4.91
CA VAL A 87 -8.12 -13.33 4.29
C VAL A 87 -8.51 -13.23 2.82
N GLN A 88 -8.92 -12.05 2.37
CA GLN A 88 -9.06 -11.79 0.94
C GLN A 88 -7.70 -11.37 0.41
N VAL A 89 -7.23 -11.99 -0.68
CA VAL A 89 -5.93 -11.69 -1.29
C VAL A 89 -6.11 -11.22 -2.70
N VAL A 90 -5.37 -10.18 -3.04
CA VAL A 90 -5.40 -9.50 -4.32
C VAL A 90 -3.98 -9.35 -4.79
N GLN A 91 -3.71 -9.93 -5.95
CA GLN A 91 -2.46 -9.71 -6.63
C GLN A 91 -2.59 -8.45 -7.49
N TYR A 92 -1.93 -7.36 -7.10
CA TYR A 92 -1.90 -6.13 -7.89
C TYR A 92 -1.10 -6.35 -9.18
N ASN A 93 0.09 -6.92 -9.04
CA ASN A 93 0.98 -7.36 -10.11
C ASN A 93 1.80 -8.58 -9.64
N GLU A 94 2.79 -9.02 -10.42
CA GLU A 94 3.62 -10.20 -10.13
C GLU A 94 4.32 -10.17 -8.76
N ASP A 95 4.62 -8.99 -8.22
CA ASP A 95 5.45 -8.83 -7.02
C ASP A 95 4.78 -8.01 -5.91
N THR A 96 3.49 -7.71 -6.03
CA THR A 96 2.75 -6.85 -5.07
C THR A 96 1.38 -7.42 -4.77
N PHE A 97 1.12 -7.71 -3.51
CA PHE A 97 -0.12 -8.28 -3.02
C PHE A 97 -0.73 -7.40 -1.94
N VAL A 98 -2.04 -7.23 -2.02
CA VAL A 98 -2.85 -6.54 -1.02
C VAL A 98 -3.77 -7.58 -0.38
N MET A 99 -3.77 -7.64 0.94
CA MET A 99 -4.56 -8.59 1.71
C MET A 99 -5.46 -7.87 2.67
N ARG A 100 -6.70 -8.34 2.82
CA ARG A 100 -7.69 -7.77 3.72
C ARG A 100 -8.16 -8.80 4.72
N GLU A 101 -8.17 -8.44 5.99
CA GLU A 101 -8.83 -9.22 7.04
C GLU A 101 -10.36 -9.14 6.91
N ASN A 102 -11.06 -10.25 7.14
CA ASN A 102 -12.51 -10.30 7.04
C ASN A 102 -13.19 -9.38 8.07
N VAL A 103 -14.11 -8.52 7.61
CA VAL A 103 -14.86 -7.55 8.45
C VAL A 103 -15.63 -8.21 9.61
N CYS A 104 -16.08 -9.46 9.44
CA CYS A 104 -16.77 -10.22 10.48
C CYS A 104 -15.83 -10.86 11.50
N VAL A 105 -14.52 -10.89 11.23
CA VAL A 105 -13.48 -11.31 12.18
C VAL A 105 -13.02 -10.10 12.98
N HIS A 106 -12.67 -9.01 12.30
CA HIS A 106 -12.37 -7.73 12.92
C HIS A 106 -13.07 -6.59 12.16
N TRP A 107 -13.78 -5.73 12.88
CA TRP A 107 -14.65 -4.71 12.29
C TRP A 107 -13.89 -3.60 11.53
N GLU A 108 -12.61 -3.36 11.86
CA GLU A 108 -11.76 -2.47 11.07
C GLU A 108 -11.37 -3.10 9.72
N ALA A 109 -11.31 -4.43 9.65
CA ALA A 109 -10.95 -5.17 8.44
C ALA A 109 -9.62 -4.68 7.82
N PRO A 110 -8.54 -4.66 8.62
CA PRO A 110 -7.26 -4.06 8.22
C PRO A 110 -6.67 -4.66 6.96
N PHE A 111 -5.96 -3.82 6.22
CA PHE A 111 -5.14 -4.21 5.09
C PHE A 111 -3.71 -4.55 5.54
N THR A 112 -3.12 -5.52 4.85
CA THR A 112 -1.69 -5.85 4.96
C THR A 112 -1.13 -5.99 3.56
N TYR A 113 0.13 -5.61 3.37
CA TYR A 113 0.74 -5.54 2.04
C TYR A 113 1.96 -6.45 1.97
N LEU A 114 2.02 -7.32 0.97
CA LEU A 114 3.15 -8.21 0.74
C LEU A 114 3.86 -7.84 -0.56
N LEU A 115 5.10 -7.37 -0.43
CA LEU A 115 5.94 -6.91 -1.53
C LEU A 115 7.10 -7.87 -1.72
N PHE A 116 7.45 -8.19 -2.96
CA PHE A 116 8.60 -9.03 -3.30
C PHE A 116 9.69 -8.22 -4.01
N GLY A 117 10.95 -8.59 -3.73
CA GLY A 117 12.14 -8.15 -4.45
C GLY A 117 13.06 -9.34 -4.79
N ASN A 118 14.23 -9.08 -5.41
CA ASN A 118 15.15 -10.15 -5.85
C ASN A 118 15.84 -10.92 -4.71
N LYS A 119 15.76 -10.48 -3.45
CA LYS A 119 16.45 -11.10 -2.31
C LYS A 119 15.54 -11.40 -1.13
N GLY A 120 14.30 -10.91 -1.13
CA GLY A 120 13.37 -11.16 -0.03
C GLY A 120 11.99 -10.56 -0.29
N ALA A 121 11.14 -10.67 0.72
CA ALA A 121 9.81 -10.09 0.75
C ALA A 121 9.64 -9.17 1.97
N LEU A 122 8.74 -8.19 1.86
CA LEU A 122 8.30 -7.32 2.94
C LEU A 122 6.80 -7.52 3.17
N LEU A 123 6.43 -7.83 4.41
CA LEU A 123 5.05 -7.72 4.89
C LEU A 123 4.92 -6.43 5.68
N ILE A 124 4.08 -5.51 5.21
CA ILE A 124 3.70 -4.28 5.89
C ILE A 124 2.40 -4.55 6.66
N ASP A 125 2.46 -4.34 7.97
CA ASP A 125 1.42 -4.64 8.94
C ASP A 125 1.03 -6.14 9.01
N SER A 126 0.23 -6.49 10.01
CA SER A 126 -0.11 -7.88 10.34
C SER A 126 -1.55 -8.08 10.79
N GLY A 127 -2.41 -7.08 10.62
CA GLY A 127 -3.83 -7.13 10.98
C GLY A 127 -4.13 -7.18 12.48
N ALA A 128 -5.42 -7.31 12.80
CA ALA A 128 -5.96 -7.10 14.14
C ALA A 128 -6.17 -8.39 14.94
N THR A 129 -6.03 -9.56 14.30
CA THR A 129 -6.34 -10.84 14.94
C THR A 129 -5.11 -11.75 15.06
N SER A 130 -4.73 -12.07 16.30
CA SER A 130 -3.64 -13.02 16.60
C SER A 130 -4.01 -14.49 16.35
N ASN A 131 -5.28 -14.85 16.47
CA ASN A 131 -5.74 -16.23 16.37
C ASN A 131 -5.83 -16.69 14.91
N ALA A 132 -4.90 -17.57 14.51
CA ALA A 132 -4.80 -18.13 13.16
C ALA A 132 -6.07 -18.88 12.70
N LYS A 133 -6.93 -19.38 13.61
CA LYS A 133 -8.21 -19.99 13.23
C LYS A 133 -9.18 -18.97 12.61
N TYR A 134 -9.09 -17.71 13.02
CA TYR A 134 -9.96 -16.64 12.55
C TYR A 134 -9.29 -15.78 11.49
N TYR A 135 -7.97 -15.57 11.58
CA TYR A 135 -7.18 -14.84 10.59
C TYR A 135 -5.86 -15.57 10.34
N PRO A 136 -5.81 -16.57 9.43
CA PRO A 136 -4.62 -17.38 9.16
C PRO A 136 -3.59 -16.64 8.28
N LEU A 137 -3.11 -15.48 8.74
CA LEU A 137 -2.22 -14.62 7.96
C LEU A 137 -0.90 -15.31 7.62
N ARG A 138 -0.25 -15.96 8.59
CA ARG A 138 1.02 -16.65 8.33
C ARG A 138 0.87 -17.73 7.26
N GLU A 139 -0.17 -18.57 7.36
CA GLU A 139 -0.43 -19.63 6.38
C GLU A 139 -0.58 -19.04 4.98
N MET A 140 -1.34 -17.94 4.86
CA MET A 140 -1.53 -17.25 3.59
C MET A 140 -0.21 -16.69 3.03
N VAL A 141 0.57 -16.00 3.87
CA VAL A 141 1.87 -15.42 3.48
C VAL A 141 2.86 -16.53 3.05
N ASP A 142 2.91 -17.64 3.78
CA ASP A 142 3.77 -18.79 3.44
C ASP A 142 3.36 -19.43 2.10
N ALA A 143 2.06 -19.53 1.81
CA ALA A 143 1.55 -20.02 0.53
C ALA A 143 1.92 -19.08 -0.63
N LEU A 144 1.77 -17.76 -0.44
CA LEU A 144 2.14 -16.76 -1.45
C LEU A 144 3.65 -16.76 -1.72
N ILE A 145 4.47 -16.77 -0.66
CA ILE A 145 5.94 -16.85 -0.77
C ILE A 145 6.36 -18.12 -1.50
N THR A 146 5.76 -19.27 -1.16
CA THR A 146 6.08 -20.55 -1.82
C THR A 146 5.75 -20.49 -3.30
N ARG A 147 4.54 -20.02 -3.66
CA ARG A 147 4.11 -19.91 -5.06
C ARG A 147 5.00 -18.94 -5.84
N TRP A 148 5.29 -17.77 -5.27
CA TRP A 148 6.14 -16.77 -5.90
C TRP A 148 7.57 -17.29 -6.07
N GLY A 149 8.13 -17.94 -5.05
CA GLY A 149 9.46 -18.54 -5.10
C GLY A 149 9.57 -19.61 -6.18
N GLN A 150 8.59 -20.51 -6.29
CA GLN A 150 8.53 -21.51 -7.37
C GLN A 150 8.52 -20.86 -8.76
N ALA A 151 7.69 -19.84 -8.95
CA ALA A 151 7.60 -19.10 -10.20
C ALA A 151 8.93 -18.40 -10.57
N ARG A 152 9.73 -17.99 -9.57
CA ARG A 152 10.99 -17.26 -9.78
C ARG A 152 12.24 -18.16 -9.66
N GLY A 153 12.09 -19.47 -9.55
CA GLY A 153 13.23 -20.40 -9.38
C GLY A 153 13.97 -20.22 -8.06
N ARG A 154 13.28 -19.78 -7.00
CA ARG A 154 13.85 -19.48 -5.68
C ARG A 154 13.36 -20.48 -4.64
N ALA A 155 14.30 -21.26 -4.10
CA ALA A 155 14.01 -22.23 -3.05
C ALA A 155 13.79 -21.58 -1.66
N LYS A 156 14.32 -20.37 -1.46
CA LYS A 156 14.18 -19.60 -0.22
C LYS A 156 13.93 -18.14 -0.52
N VAL A 157 12.99 -17.54 0.22
CA VAL A 157 12.66 -16.12 0.15
C VAL A 157 12.55 -15.62 1.60
N PRO A 158 13.57 -14.92 2.12
CA PRO A 158 13.52 -14.28 3.43
C PRO A 158 12.35 -13.31 3.53
N LEU A 159 11.75 -13.20 4.71
CA LEU A 159 10.65 -12.27 4.99
C LEU A 159 11.08 -11.21 6.00
N THR A 160 10.84 -9.94 5.69
CA THR A 160 10.87 -8.85 6.67
C THR A 160 9.43 -8.46 7.01
N ILE A 161 9.11 -8.28 8.28
CA ILE A 161 7.81 -7.78 8.73
C ILE A 161 8.02 -6.44 9.41
N ALA A 162 7.41 -5.40 8.86
CA ALA A 162 7.48 -4.03 9.34
C ALA A 162 6.06 -3.53 9.63
N LEU A 163 5.93 -2.72 10.68
CA LEU A 163 4.65 -2.13 11.05
C LEU A 163 4.67 -0.64 10.69
N THR A 164 3.54 -0.11 10.22
CA THR A 164 3.32 1.33 10.12
C THR A 164 3.24 1.99 11.49
N SER A 165 2.91 1.22 12.53
CA SER A 165 3.02 1.59 13.94
C SER A 165 3.10 0.35 14.84
N GLY A 166 4.00 0.36 15.82
CA GLY A 166 4.04 -0.66 16.86
C GLY A 166 2.99 -0.46 17.94
N GLU A 167 2.44 0.75 18.08
CA GLU A 167 1.35 1.08 19.02
C GLU A 167 -0.04 0.65 18.51
N ASP A 168 -0.16 0.42 17.21
CA ASP A 168 -1.44 0.16 16.56
C ASP A 168 -1.86 -1.31 16.67
N VAL A 169 -2.75 -1.59 17.62
CA VAL A 169 -3.31 -2.93 17.84
C VAL A 169 -4.25 -3.38 16.73
N ALA A 170 -4.75 -2.48 15.88
CA ALA A 170 -5.52 -2.87 14.70
C ALA A 170 -4.63 -3.47 13.60
N GLN A 171 -3.32 -3.21 13.65
CA GLN A 171 -2.38 -3.56 12.60
C GLN A 171 -1.29 -4.54 13.04
N ASN A 172 -1.10 -4.81 14.33
CA ASN A 172 0.07 -5.55 14.82
C ASN A 172 -0.19 -6.94 15.46
N GLN A 173 -1.44 -7.38 15.59
CA GLN A 173 -1.76 -8.55 16.41
C GLN A 173 -1.41 -9.88 15.74
N GLY A 174 -1.51 -9.94 14.40
CA GLY A 174 -1.12 -11.12 13.64
C GLY A 174 0.39 -11.39 13.66
N LEU A 175 1.22 -10.44 14.12
CA LEU A 175 2.67 -10.60 14.25
C LEU A 175 3.05 -11.85 15.06
N SER A 176 2.27 -12.16 16.10
CA SER A 176 2.44 -13.35 16.94
C SER A 176 2.43 -14.67 16.16
N GLN A 177 1.75 -14.73 15.01
CA GLN A 177 1.69 -15.94 14.17
C GLN A 177 3.06 -16.27 13.54
N PHE A 178 3.91 -15.26 13.37
CA PHE A 178 5.23 -15.37 12.74
C PHE A 178 6.34 -15.73 13.73
N ALA A 179 6.03 -15.92 15.02
CA ALA A 179 6.98 -16.39 16.01
C ALA A 179 7.61 -17.73 15.56
N GLY A 180 8.94 -17.78 15.51
CA GLY A 180 9.69 -18.96 15.11
C GLY A 180 9.61 -19.31 13.62
N ARG A 181 9.04 -18.44 12.77
CA ARG A 181 9.10 -18.63 11.32
C ARG A 181 10.58 -18.52 10.85
N PRO A 182 11.13 -19.53 10.14
CA PRO A 182 12.50 -19.46 9.62
C PRO A 182 12.72 -18.28 8.67
N ASP A 183 13.97 -17.85 8.52
CA ASP A 183 14.40 -16.81 7.58
C ASP A 183 13.52 -15.55 7.62
N THR A 184 13.11 -15.14 8.84
CA THR A 184 12.18 -14.02 9.06
C THR A 184 12.78 -12.99 10.00
N THR A 185 12.78 -11.72 9.58
CA THR A 185 13.13 -10.57 10.41
C THR A 185 11.85 -9.82 10.78
N ILE A 186 11.59 -9.69 12.08
CA ILE A 186 10.54 -8.79 12.59
C ILE A 186 11.23 -7.50 13.02
N VAL A 187 10.84 -6.36 12.42
CA VAL A 187 11.35 -5.06 12.86
C VAL A 187 10.97 -4.85 14.33
N PRO A 188 11.92 -4.52 15.22
CA PRO A 188 11.62 -4.43 16.65
C PRO A 188 10.62 -3.32 16.96
N PRO A 189 9.47 -3.61 17.61
CA PRO A 189 8.47 -2.59 17.93
C PRO A 189 8.95 -1.44 18.83
N PRO A 190 9.84 -1.62 19.83
CA PRO A 190 10.27 -0.51 20.66
C PRO A 190 10.94 0.59 19.82
N LEU A 191 10.39 1.80 19.89
CA LEU A 191 10.77 2.94 19.05
C LEU A 191 12.30 3.16 18.91
N ALA A 192 13.06 3.05 20.00
CA ALA A 192 14.52 3.21 19.95
C ALA A 192 15.23 2.13 19.13
N LEU A 193 14.74 0.89 19.16
CA LEU A 193 15.26 -0.23 18.37
C LEU A 193 14.79 -0.12 16.91
N MET A 194 13.53 0.23 16.68
CA MET A 194 12.97 0.50 15.35
C MET A 194 13.79 1.57 14.62
N LYS A 195 14.05 2.71 15.27
CA LYS A 195 14.89 3.78 14.71
C LYS A 195 16.28 3.26 14.32
N ARG A 196 16.92 2.43 15.16
CA ARG A 196 18.23 1.85 14.82
C ARG A 196 18.15 0.91 13.63
N HIS A 197 17.10 0.09 13.55
CA HIS A 197 16.88 -0.84 12.44
C HIS A 197 16.81 -0.09 11.10
N TYR A 198 16.08 1.01 11.04
CA TYR A 198 15.96 1.84 9.83
C TYR A 198 17.12 2.83 9.61
N GLY A 199 18.14 2.86 10.47
CA GLY A 199 19.24 3.83 10.36
C GLY A 199 18.86 5.28 10.76
N LEU A 200 17.76 5.46 11.49
CA LEU A 200 17.14 6.75 11.83
C LEU A 200 17.46 7.25 13.25
N ALA A 201 18.36 6.58 13.99
CA ALA A 201 18.64 6.91 15.39
C ALA A 201 19.11 8.37 15.61
N GLY A 202 19.83 8.96 14.63
CA GLY A 202 20.33 10.33 14.70
C GLY A 202 19.56 11.37 13.88
N SER A 203 18.54 10.95 13.12
CA SER A 203 17.85 11.82 12.15
C SER A 203 16.32 11.79 12.27
N TRP A 204 15.75 10.97 13.16
CA TRP A 204 14.31 10.92 13.39
C TRP A 204 13.75 12.25 13.93
N PRO A 205 12.61 12.76 13.42
CA PRO A 205 11.76 12.21 12.35
C PRO A 205 12.05 12.80 10.96
N SER A 206 13.15 13.53 10.78
CA SER A 206 13.48 14.24 9.54
C SER A 206 14.18 13.40 8.47
N GLY A 207 14.86 12.32 8.84
CA GLY A 207 15.52 11.42 7.89
C GLY A 207 14.59 10.37 7.30
N THR A 208 15.03 9.74 6.22
CA THR A 208 14.37 8.59 5.58
C THR A 208 15.27 7.36 5.70
N GLY A 209 14.70 6.24 6.16
CA GLY A 209 15.37 4.94 6.20
C GLY A 209 15.03 4.11 4.96
N ALA A 210 15.56 2.89 4.87
CA ALA A 210 15.28 2.02 3.72
C ALA A 210 15.23 0.53 4.12
N ILE A 211 14.45 -0.23 3.36
CA ILE A 211 14.42 -1.70 3.37
C ILE A 211 14.72 -2.17 1.94
N ASP A 212 15.89 -2.78 1.71
CA ASP A 212 16.28 -3.32 0.41
C ASP A 212 15.80 -4.77 0.26
N LEU A 213 14.87 -5.00 -0.68
CA LEU A 213 14.35 -6.33 -1.00
C LEU A 213 15.14 -7.03 -2.10
N GLY A 214 16.31 -6.52 -2.48
CA GLY A 214 17.08 -6.92 -3.65
C GLY A 214 16.63 -6.14 -4.86
N ASP A 215 17.17 -4.92 -5.00
CA ASP A 215 16.95 -3.98 -6.12
C ASP A 215 15.59 -3.28 -6.13
N ARG A 216 14.63 -3.74 -5.31
CA ARG A 216 13.43 -2.99 -4.92
C ARG A 216 13.62 -2.41 -3.52
N VAL A 217 14.00 -1.14 -3.45
CA VAL A 217 14.29 -0.45 -2.18
C VAL A 217 13.03 0.29 -1.72
N ILE A 218 12.54 -0.05 -0.54
CA ILE A 218 11.37 0.58 0.08
C ILE A 218 11.84 1.67 1.04
N ASP A 219 11.40 2.90 0.85
CA ASP A 219 11.71 4.00 1.76
C ASP A 219 10.86 3.88 3.04
N ALA A 220 11.47 4.12 4.19
CA ALA A 220 10.81 4.19 5.49
C ALA A 220 10.82 5.63 6.00
N ILE A 221 9.69 6.31 5.89
CA ILE A 221 9.52 7.74 6.17
C ILE A 221 8.86 7.91 7.54
N PRO A 222 9.52 8.53 8.53
CA PRO A 222 8.91 8.80 9.84
C PRO A 222 7.69 9.70 9.70
N THR A 223 6.57 9.22 10.22
CA THR A 223 5.29 9.93 10.22
C THR A 223 4.60 9.86 11.59
N PRO A 224 5.25 10.31 12.68
CA PRO A 224 4.59 10.40 13.99
C PRO A 224 3.38 11.33 13.93
N GLY A 225 2.34 11.05 14.72
CA GLY A 225 1.15 11.90 14.78
C GLY A 225 -0.06 11.17 15.34
N THR A 226 -0.61 10.22 14.57
CA THR A 226 -1.60 9.24 15.06
C THR A 226 -0.98 8.35 16.14
N HIS A 227 0.23 7.87 15.87
CA HIS A 227 1.07 7.09 16.79
C HIS A 227 2.45 7.74 16.90
N LYS A 228 3.13 7.61 18.04
CA LYS A 228 4.42 8.29 18.24
C LYS A 228 5.58 7.63 17.48
N ASP A 229 5.38 6.39 17.07
CA ASP A 229 6.30 5.54 16.29
C ASP A 229 5.84 5.35 14.84
N GLY A 230 4.90 6.17 14.37
CA GLY A 230 4.36 6.10 13.01
C GLY A 230 5.44 6.16 11.92
N VAL A 231 5.34 5.27 10.95
CA VAL A 231 6.18 5.19 9.75
C VAL A 231 5.30 4.95 8.53
N SER A 232 5.56 5.67 7.45
CA SER A 232 5.00 5.40 6.13
C SER A 232 6.05 4.75 5.24
N PHE A 233 5.65 3.80 4.40
CA PHE A 233 6.53 3.11 3.48
C PHE A 233 6.24 3.52 2.05
N TYR A 234 7.27 3.85 1.29
CA TYR A 234 7.11 4.16 -0.13
C TYR A 234 7.78 3.11 -1.00
N ASP A 235 7.00 2.56 -1.93
CA ASP A 235 7.46 1.60 -2.93
C ASP A 235 7.60 2.29 -4.30
N PRO A 236 8.84 2.53 -4.78
CA PRO A 236 9.08 3.18 -6.07
C PRO A 236 8.74 2.28 -7.27
N TYR A 237 8.51 0.97 -7.06
CA TYR A 237 8.10 0.10 -8.16
C TYR A 237 6.66 0.40 -8.59
N CYS A 238 5.73 0.51 -7.63
CA CYS A 238 4.31 0.77 -7.91
C CYS A 238 3.90 2.25 -7.74
N ASP A 239 4.82 3.10 -7.26
CA ASP A 239 4.55 4.45 -6.72
C ASP A 239 3.49 4.43 -5.60
N PHE A 240 3.55 3.44 -4.71
CA PHE A 240 2.61 3.31 -3.59
C PHE A 240 3.19 3.90 -2.32
N LEU A 241 2.40 4.74 -1.63
CA LEU A 241 2.72 5.27 -0.32
C LEU A 241 1.81 4.63 0.74
N PHE A 242 2.34 3.64 1.46
CA PHE A 242 1.65 2.96 2.55
C PHE A 242 1.71 3.82 3.83
N THR A 243 0.56 4.27 4.31
CA THR A 243 0.46 5.27 5.39
C THR A 243 -0.17 4.72 6.67
N GLY A 244 -0.65 3.47 6.65
CA GLY A 244 -1.33 2.87 7.80
C GLY A 244 -2.46 3.78 8.29
N ASP A 245 -2.48 4.04 9.58
CA ASP A 245 -3.50 4.87 10.23
C ASP A 245 -3.14 6.37 10.30
N LEU A 246 -2.06 6.80 9.63
CA LEU A 246 -1.77 8.23 9.47
C LEU A 246 -2.78 8.91 8.54
N LEU A 247 -3.02 8.32 7.37
CA LEU A 247 -3.98 8.83 6.39
C LEU A 247 -4.61 7.64 5.67
N PHE A 248 -5.92 7.50 5.79
CA PHE A 248 -6.67 6.39 5.19
C PHE A 248 -8.12 6.84 4.99
N PRO A 249 -8.93 6.11 4.19
CA PRO A 249 -10.31 6.46 3.98
C PRO A 249 -11.16 6.14 5.21
N GLY A 250 -10.98 6.90 6.28
CA GLY A 250 -11.62 6.65 7.55
C GLY A 250 -11.40 7.70 8.63
N ARG A 251 -11.49 7.25 9.88
CA ARG A 251 -11.55 8.10 11.06
C ARG A 251 -10.18 8.12 11.72
N ILE A 252 -9.47 9.23 11.57
CA ILE A 252 -8.09 9.38 11.99
C ILE A 252 -8.06 10.04 13.37
N ASN A 253 -7.53 9.33 14.36
CA ASN A 253 -7.35 9.84 15.71
C ASN A 253 -5.96 10.49 15.85
N ILE A 254 -5.92 11.81 16.03
CA ILE A 254 -4.68 12.54 16.16
C ILE A 254 -4.24 12.50 17.63
N SER A 255 -3.14 11.81 17.91
CA SER A 255 -2.55 11.74 19.26
C SER A 255 -1.65 12.93 19.56
N ASN A 256 -0.91 13.43 18.55
CA ASN A 256 -0.11 14.64 18.64
C ASN A 256 -0.30 15.49 17.38
N GLU A 257 -0.99 16.61 17.52
CA GLU A 257 -1.29 17.53 16.41
C GLU A 257 -0.05 18.20 15.78
N GLY A 258 1.01 18.44 16.57
CA GLY A 258 2.25 19.02 16.08
C GLY A 258 3.01 18.05 15.20
N ASP A 259 3.17 16.81 15.68
CA ASP A 259 3.81 15.73 14.93
C ASP A 259 2.98 15.38 13.69
N TYR A 260 1.65 15.27 13.81
CA TYR A 260 0.76 14.92 12.70
C TYR A 260 0.85 15.93 11.55
N VAL A 261 0.81 17.24 11.86
CA VAL A 261 0.99 18.30 10.84
C VAL A 261 2.39 18.24 10.24
N ALA A 262 3.44 18.09 11.05
CA ALA A 262 4.80 18.00 10.55
C ALA A 262 5.03 16.77 9.66
N SER A 263 4.33 15.66 9.93
CA SER A 263 4.38 14.43 9.12
C SER A 263 3.69 14.60 7.78
N LEU A 264 2.51 15.23 7.74
CA LEU A 264 1.82 15.55 6.49
C LEU A 264 2.61 16.56 5.64
N GLU A 265 3.32 17.51 6.25
CA GLU A 265 4.27 18.38 5.55
C GLU A 265 5.41 17.58 4.91
N ARG A 266 5.91 16.52 5.59
CA ARG A 266 6.91 15.61 4.99
C ARG A 266 6.36 14.92 3.77
N LEU A 267 5.19 14.32 3.89
CA LEU A 267 4.59 13.54 2.82
C LEU A 267 4.24 14.42 1.63
N GLN A 268 3.80 15.67 1.87
CA GLN A 268 3.57 16.63 0.81
C GLN A 268 4.88 16.99 0.08
N ALA A 269 5.96 17.27 0.81
CA ALA A 269 7.27 17.55 0.20
C ALA A 269 7.86 16.33 -0.52
N PHE A 270 7.66 15.13 0.03
CA PHE A 270 8.06 13.88 -0.57
C PHE A 270 7.32 13.63 -1.89
N ALA A 271 5.98 13.74 -1.88
CA ALA A 271 5.14 13.58 -3.07
C ALA A 271 5.36 14.69 -4.14
N ALA A 272 5.92 15.83 -3.76
CA ALA A 272 6.34 16.86 -4.71
C ALA A 272 7.66 16.52 -5.44
N SER A 273 8.44 15.58 -4.91
CA SER A 273 9.75 15.17 -5.46
C SER A 273 9.79 13.72 -5.95
N HIS A 274 8.76 12.93 -5.65
CA HIS A 274 8.62 11.53 -6.03
C HIS A 274 7.24 11.30 -6.64
N SER A 275 7.15 10.45 -7.65
CA SER A 275 5.88 10.02 -8.19
C SER A 275 5.12 9.21 -7.14
N VAL A 276 3.91 9.63 -6.80
CA VAL A 276 2.99 8.86 -5.96
C VAL A 276 1.74 8.61 -6.77
N LYS A 277 1.44 7.34 -7.05
CA LYS A 277 0.23 6.92 -7.73
C LYS A 277 -0.92 6.76 -6.74
N TRP A 278 -0.69 6.04 -5.65
CA TRP A 278 -1.72 5.78 -4.64
C TRP A 278 -1.16 5.92 -3.23
N VAL A 279 -1.93 6.58 -2.37
CA VAL A 279 -1.79 6.49 -0.92
C VAL A 279 -2.66 5.34 -0.43
N MET A 280 -2.04 4.40 0.28
CA MET A 280 -2.63 3.13 0.71
C MET A 280 -2.69 3.10 2.24
N GLY A 281 -3.90 3.11 2.82
CA GLY A 281 -4.13 3.22 4.26
C GLY A 281 -4.42 1.89 4.96
N GLY A 282 -4.47 1.91 6.30
CA GLY A 282 -4.61 0.71 7.12
C GLY A 282 -5.98 0.04 7.05
N HIS A 283 -7.06 0.77 6.81
CA HIS A 283 -8.42 0.23 6.69
C HIS A 283 -9.38 1.22 6.00
N ILE A 284 -10.66 0.84 5.84
CA ILE A 284 -11.72 1.70 5.31
C ILE A 284 -12.87 1.81 6.33
N ASP A 285 -13.17 3.05 6.71
CA ASP A 285 -14.36 3.39 7.52
C ASP A 285 -15.34 4.28 6.75
N MET A 286 -14.87 5.01 5.74
CA MET A 286 -15.71 5.88 4.94
C MET A 286 -16.61 5.07 3.99
N MET A 287 -17.78 5.61 3.73
CA MET A 287 -18.66 5.14 2.67
C MET A 287 -18.26 5.78 1.34
N PHE A 288 -18.73 5.23 0.21
CA PHE A 288 -18.55 5.86 -1.11
C PHE A 288 -19.17 7.26 -1.19
N LEU A 289 -20.12 7.58 -0.30
CA LEU A 289 -20.73 8.89 -0.17
C LEU A 289 -19.84 9.84 0.65
N PRO A 290 -19.53 11.04 0.13
CA PRO A 290 -18.68 12.02 0.81
C PRO A 290 -19.09 12.30 2.26
N GLY A 291 -18.13 12.20 3.18
CA GLY A 291 -18.32 12.53 4.61
C GLY A 291 -19.19 11.54 5.39
N LYS A 292 -19.70 10.48 4.75
CA LYS A 292 -20.41 9.40 5.41
C LYS A 292 -19.43 8.30 5.78
N HIS A 293 -19.66 7.70 6.93
CA HIS A 293 -18.78 6.69 7.52
C HIS A 293 -19.60 5.67 8.28
N TYR A 294 -19.05 4.48 8.41
CA TYR A 294 -19.60 3.43 9.25
C TYR A 294 -19.35 3.76 10.73
N PRO A 295 -20.29 3.43 11.62
CA PRO A 295 -20.03 3.45 13.05
C PRO A 295 -18.96 2.39 13.38
N ARG A 296 -18.25 2.59 14.51
CA ARG A 296 -17.38 1.53 15.06
C ARG A 296 -18.15 0.25 15.24
N PHE A 297 -17.42 -0.86 15.14
CA PHE A 297 -17.96 -2.21 15.31
C PHE A 297 -18.97 -2.64 14.24
N ALA A 298 -19.17 -1.87 13.17
CA ALA A 298 -19.95 -2.32 12.03
C ALA A 298 -19.25 -3.50 11.34
N THR A 299 -19.91 -4.66 11.33
CA THR A 299 -19.44 -5.88 10.64
C THR A 299 -20.02 -6.05 9.24
N TYR A 300 -20.80 -5.08 8.77
CA TYR A 300 -21.41 -5.05 7.44
C TYR A 300 -21.20 -3.68 6.80
N LYS A 301 -20.31 -3.63 5.81
CA LYS A 301 -19.83 -2.39 5.19
C LYS A 301 -19.95 -2.43 3.64
N PRO A 302 -21.13 -2.67 3.06
CA PRO A 302 -21.29 -2.92 1.61
C PRO A 302 -20.98 -1.71 0.70
N TYR A 303 -20.89 -0.52 1.28
CA TYR A 303 -20.83 0.77 0.60
C TYR A 303 -19.54 1.50 0.95
N GLU A 304 -18.46 0.79 1.25
CA GLU A 304 -17.15 1.38 1.52
C GLU A 304 -16.63 2.25 0.38
N ARG A 305 -15.82 3.23 0.75
CA ARG A 305 -14.95 3.96 -0.18
C ARG A 305 -13.90 3.02 -0.77
N VAL A 306 -13.25 3.43 -1.85
CA VAL A 306 -12.09 2.70 -2.39
C VAL A 306 -10.89 2.80 -1.44
N LEU A 307 -9.97 1.82 -1.51
CA LEU A 307 -8.75 1.83 -0.70
C LEU A 307 -7.75 2.85 -1.24
N GLU A 308 -7.66 2.91 -2.57
CA GLU A 308 -6.72 3.76 -3.28
C GLU A 308 -7.12 5.23 -3.13
N MET A 309 -6.26 6.03 -2.50
CA MET A 309 -6.44 7.47 -2.39
C MET A 309 -5.44 8.19 -3.28
N GLU A 310 -5.91 9.22 -3.97
CA GLU A 310 -5.06 10.11 -4.78
C GLU A 310 -4.11 10.92 -3.88
N PRO A 311 -2.87 11.22 -4.33
CA PRO A 311 -1.86 11.91 -3.53
C PRO A 311 -2.26 13.34 -3.12
N GLU A 312 -3.18 14.00 -3.84
CA GLU A 312 -3.71 15.32 -3.50
C GLU A 312 -4.37 15.33 -2.11
N LEU A 313 -4.85 14.17 -1.64
CA LEU A 313 -5.45 14.04 -0.33
C LEU A 313 -4.47 14.37 0.81
N ILE A 314 -3.16 14.25 0.59
CA ILE A 314 -2.13 14.66 1.57
C ILE A 314 -2.23 16.18 1.83
N ALA A 315 -2.42 16.97 0.78
CA ALA A 315 -2.55 18.42 0.89
C ALA A 315 -3.85 18.82 1.59
N GLU A 316 -4.95 18.13 1.28
CA GLU A 316 -6.23 18.33 1.97
C GLU A 316 -6.12 17.97 3.45
N ALA A 317 -5.55 16.80 3.78
CA ALA A 317 -5.32 16.38 5.15
C ALA A 317 -4.47 17.40 5.91
N LEU A 318 -3.40 17.94 5.30
CA LEU A 318 -2.54 18.95 5.90
C LEU A 318 -3.31 20.25 6.19
N GLN A 319 -4.14 20.72 5.26
CA GLN A 319 -4.97 21.90 5.45
C GLN A 319 -5.87 21.75 6.68
N TYR A 320 -6.62 20.65 6.77
CA TYR A 320 -7.58 20.44 7.86
C TYR A 320 -6.90 20.06 9.18
N ALA A 321 -5.73 19.43 9.13
CA ALA A 321 -4.91 19.21 10.32
C ALA A 321 -4.45 20.54 10.93
N ARG A 322 -4.04 21.51 10.11
CA ARG A 322 -3.68 22.87 10.57
C ARG A 322 -4.87 23.61 11.15
N GLU A 323 -6.06 23.47 10.55
CA GLU A 323 -7.30 24.03 11.08
C GLU A 323 -7.65 23.45 12.46
N ALA A 324 -7.50 22.14 12.64
CA ALA A 324 -7.81 21.46 13.90
C ALA A 324 -6.87 21.82 15.06
N ARG A 325 -5.68 22.38 14.79
CA ARG A 325 -4.66 22.65 15.81
C ARG A 325 -5.18 23.51 16.95
N GLY A 326 -4.88 23.10 18.18
CA GLY A 326 -5.31 23.78 19.40
C GLY A 326 -6.82 23.64 19.68
N GLN A 327 -7.55 22.86 18.89
CA GLN A 327 -9.00 22.69 19.02
C GLN A 327 -9.35 21.23 19.33
N LYS A 328 -10.34 21.04 20.22
CA LYS A 328 -10.97 19.73 20.43
C LYS A 328 -12.13 19.57 19.45
N ILE A 329 -11.88 18.96 18.30
CA ILE A 329 -12.81 19.01 17.17
C ILE A 329 -12.84 17.72 16.36
N MET A 330 -14.01 17.44 15.79
CA MET A 330 -14.24 16.44 14.76
C MET A 330 -14.42 17.17 13.43
N LEU A 331 -13.49 17.02 12.48
CA LEU A 331 -13.58 17.61 11.15
C LEU A 331 -13.91 16.54 10.13
N ILE A 332 -15.10 16.63 9.54
CA ILE A 332 -15.57 15.70 8.50
C ILE A 332 -15.13 16.19 7.13
N ARG A 333 -14.45 15.34 6.38
CA ARG A 333 -14.06 15.55 4.97
C ARG A 333 -14.67 14.47 4.07
N PRO A 334 -14.69 14.66 2.74
CA PRO A 334 -15.24 13.67 1.82
C PRO A 334 -14.67 12.26 2.03
N ASP A 335 -13.35 12.15 2.17
CA ASP A 335 -12.62 10.88 2.18
C ASP A 335 -12.03 10.51 3.55
N PHE A 336 -12.04 11.40 4.55
CA PHE A 336 -11.55 11.10 5.89
C PHE A 336 -12.24 11.95 6.96
N ILE A 337 -12.02 11.63 8.24
CA ILE A 337 -12.48 12.42 9.37
C ILE A 337 -11.33 12.58 10.35
N LEU A 338 -11.01 13.81 10.74
CA LEU A 338 -10.00 14.08 11.77
C LEU A 338 -10.66 14.20 13.14
N PHE A 339 -10.14 13.45 14.11
CA PHE A 339 -10.48 13.54 15.52
C PHE A 339 -9.28 14.13 16.26
N ASN A 340 -9.34 15.42 16.61
CA ASN A 340 -8.28 16.07 17.38
C ASN A 340 -8.72 16.31 18.83
N GLY A 341 -8.00 15.73 19.79
CA GLY A 341 -8.26 15.95 21.23
C GLY A 341 -9.64 15.53 21.72
N ILE A 342 -10.30 14.60 21.01
CA ILE A 342 -11.66 14.12 21.28
C ILE A 342 -11.72 12.59 21.26
N SER A 343 -12.81 12.03 21.79
CA SER A 343 -13.04 10.58 21.77
C SER A 343 -13.24 10.04 20.34
N PRO A 344 -12.75 8.83 20.02
CA PRO A 344 -13.08 8.13 18.76
C PRO A 344 -14.58 7.87 18.55
N ASP A 345 -15.38 8.00 19.61
CA ASP A 345 -16.84 7.85 19.61
C ASP A 345 -17.58 9.19 19.56
N GLN A 346 -16.86 10.31 19.45
CA GLN A 346 -17.45 11.64 19.35
C GLN A 346 -18.40 11.71 18.16
N ARG A 347 -19.56 12.36 18.37
CA ARG A 347 -20.53 12.66 17.33
C ARG A 347 -20.66 14.17 17.17
N THR A 348 -21.00 14.61 15.97
CA THR A 348 -21.33 16.01 15.68
C THR A 348 -22.66 16.11 14.95
N GLY A 349 -23.47 17.09 15.32
CA GLY A 349 -24.66 17.49 14.56
C GLY A 349 -24.36 18.50 13.46
N VAL A 350 -23.14 19.05 13.44
CA VAL A 350 -22.68 20.03 12.45
C VAL A 350 -22.19 19.29 11.22
N TRP A 351 -22.75 19.63 10.06
CA TRP A 351 -22.29 19.12 8.78
C TRP A 351 -21.30 20.12 8.17
N PRO A 352 -20.12 19.67 7.71
CA PRO A 352 -19.08 20.55 7.20
C PRO A 352 -19.53 21.28 5.91
N GLU A 353 -19.08 22.52 5.77
CA GLU A 353 -19.27 23.29 4.54
C GLU A 353 -18.54 22.61 3.36
N GLY A 354 -19.14 22.66 2.16
CA GLY A 354 -18.54 22.09 0.95
C GLY A 354 -18.64 20.57 0.81
N VAL A 355 -19.09 19.82 1.83
CA VAL A 355 -19.34 18.38 1.71
C VAL A 355 -20.81 18.12 1.40
N PRO A 356 -21.15 17.38 0.32
CA PRO A 356 -22.52 17.06 -0.01
C PRO A 356 -23.27 16.33 1.13
N ARG A 357 -24.41 16.86 1.56
CA ARG A 357 -25.26 16.24 2.59
C ARG A 357 -26.20 15.21 1.96
N ILE A 358 -25.65 14.07 1.55
CA ILE A 358 -26.39 12.99 0.90
C ILE A 358 -26.81 11.95 1.96
N ASN A 359 -28.07 11.48 1.92
CA ASN A 359 -28.49 10.37 2.78
C ASN A 359 -27.94 9.05 2.24
N PRO A 360 -27.27 8.23 3.06
CA PRO A 360 -26.80 6.95 2.60
C PRO A 360 -27.96 6.00 2.31
N PRO A 361 -27.81 5.09 1.32
CA PRO A 361 -28.72 3.96 1.21
C PRO A 361 -28.72 3.25 2.56
N HIS A 362 -29.90 3.06 3.15
CA HIS A 362 -30.03 2.37 4.44
C HIS A 362 -29.44 0.98 4.30
N PRO A 363 -28.37 0.63 5.05
CA PRO A 363 -27.83 -0.72 5.03
C PRO A 363 -28.70 -1.72 5.81
N PHE A 364 -29.92 -1.34 6.18
CA PHE A 364 -30.88 -2.14 6.96
C PHE A 364 -32.26 -2.09 6.34
#